data_AF-A0A4P9XXU4-F1
#
_entry.id   AF-A0A4P9XXU4-F1
#
_cell.length_a   1.000
_cell.length_b   1.000
_cell.length_c   1.000
_cell.angle_alpha   90.00
_cell.angle_beta   90.00
_cell.angle_gamma   90.00
#
_symmetry.space_group_name_H-M   'P 1'
#
loop_
_entity.id
_entity.type
_entity.pdbx_description
1 polymer ?
#
loop_
_entity_poly.entity_id
_entity_poly.type
_entity_poly.pdbx_seq_one_letter_code
_entity_poly.pdbx_strand_id
1 'polypeptide(L)'
;MTSNFIAIIAEVVGLGLGRGPARVECLRTHLTSKDFLSTYPQGGYTGARTVGRTRVVELKRHTTRLASTLGSLPLPYEDVSGEAMKALQDESRLSALLVPLLRQGLKTWEKLVPGSEAKLMILGCYDAQKKCPRLLTHISALSIRPSSKPDGQGVQVEMGGRPRSNPKCKDSQWARDRRVLEDTMDPESDEIILPIRGCVERDEITKPTKESSLIKPEKSGFVWKYRGTVVSFGVLVTAVGLYHMFQYGSVSPLGRSMLRTLGLWNNGPLWTGSGWVSRGGSAFVQWIKRYRPSPSS
;
A
#
# COMPACT_ATOMS: atom_id res chain seq x y z
N MET A 1 -5.75 16.63 -23.03
CA MET A 1 -5.96 15.42 -23.84
C MET A 1 -5.68 14.21 -22.96
N THR A 2 -6.71 13.51 -22.50
CA THR A 2 -6.56 12.24 -21.79
C THR A 2 -6.10 11.21 -22.82
N SER A 3 -4.79 10.92 -22.84
CA SER A 3 -4.28 9.77 -23.58
C SER A 3 -5.09 8.54 -23.15
N ASN A 4 -5.83 7.95 -24.09
CA ASN A 4 -6.61 6.75 -23.82
C ASN A 4 -5.62 5.65 -23.44
N PHE A 5 -5.49 5.40 -22.13
CA PHE A 5 -4.63 4.35 -21.63
C PHE A 5 -5.19 3.01 -22.12
N ILE A 6 -4.45 2.34 -23.01
CA ILE A 6 -4.82 1.02 -23.55
C ILE A 6 -3.82 0.00 -23.02
N ALA A 7 -4.36 -1.08 -22.47
CA ALA A 7 -3.61 -2.26 -22.05
C ALA A 7 -4.33 -3.54 -22.47
N ILE A 8 -3.62 -4.67 -22.35
CA ILE A 8 -4.17 -6.01 -22.54
C ILE A 8 -3.98 -6.79 -21.24
N ILE A 9 -4.99 -7.56 -20.87
CA ILE A 9 -4.84 -8.67 -19.94
C ILE A 9 -4.87 -9.95 -20.77
N ALA A 10 -3.78 -10.72 -20.71
CA ALA A 10 -3.79 -12.09 -21.19
C ALA A 10 -3.87 -13.04 -19.99
N GLU A 11 -4.67 -14.09 -20.11
CA GLU A 11 -4.90 -15.07 -19.06
C GLU A 11 -4.84 -16.50 -19.60
N VAL A 12 -4.21 -17.40 -18.86
CA VAL A 12 -4.34 -18.83 -19.12
C VAL A 12 -5.65 -19.34 -18.51
N VAL A 13 -6.58 -19.72 -19.38
CA VAL A 13 -7.88 -20.29 -19.02
C VAL A 13 -7.81 -21.80 -19.13
N GLY A 14 -8.53 -22.50 -18.26
CA GLY A 14 -8.54 -23.96 -18.21
C GLY A 14 -7.48 -24.57 -17.28
N LEU A 15 -6.83 -23.77 -16.43
CA LEU A 15 -5.99 -24.32 -15.37
C LEU A 15 -6.85 -24.94 -14.25
N GLY A 16 -6.61 -26.22 -13.94
CA GLY A 16 -7.28 -26.94 -12.85
C GLY A 16 -7.78 -28.33 -13.23
N LEU A 17 -8.14 -29.13 -12.22
CA LEU A 17 -8.66 -30.48 -12.41
C LEU A 17 -9.98 -30.45 -13.19
N GLY A 18 -10.08 -31.27 -14.24
CA GLY A 18 -11.31 -31.43 -15.03
C GLY A 18 -11.65 -30.27 -15.96
N ARG A 19 -10.75 -29.29 -16.15
CA ARG A 19 -10.94 -28.24 -17.16
C ARG A 19 -10.29 -28.67 -18.48
N GLY A 20 -10.85 -28.18 -19.60
CA GLY A 20 -10.34 -28.45 -20.95
C GLY A 20 -8.89 -27.97 -21.16
N PRO A 21 -8.33 -28.13 -22.37
CA PRO A 21 -6.94 -27.78 -22.63
C PRO A 21 -6.68 -26.30 -22.30
N ALA A 22 -5.52 -26.05 -21.68
CA ALA A 22 -5.11 -24.69 -21.34
C ALA A 22 -5.01 -23.84 -22.61
N ARG A 23 -5.69 -22.69 -22.61
CA ARG A 23 -5.68 -21.72 -23.71
C ARG A 23 -5.45 -20.33 -23.18
N VAL A 24 -4.99 -19.42 -24.03
CA VAL A 24 -4.78 -18.02 -23.64
C VAL A 24 -5.90 -17.16 -24.21
N GLU A 25 -6.51 -16.36 -23.35
CA GLU A 25 -7.51 -15.36 -23.71
C GLU A 25 -6.93 -13.96 -23.50
N CYS A 26 -7.19 -13.05 -24.44
CA CYS A 26 -6.70 -11.67 -24.39
C CYS A 26 -7.89 -10.71 -24.34
N LEU A 27 -7.90 -9.82 -23.35
CA LEU A 27 -8.93 -8.81 -23.15
C LEU A 27 -8.29 -7.42 -23.17
N ARG A 28 -8.92 -6.47 -23.89
CA ARG A 28 -8.53 -5.05 -23.83
C ARG A 28 -9.00 -4.47 -22.49
N THR A 29 -8.20 -3.58 -21.92
CA THR A 29 -8.53 -2.95 -20.64
C THR A 29 -7.97 -1.54 -20.54
N HIS A 30 -8.54 -0.75 -19.63
CA HIS A 30 -8.05 0.57 -19.22
C HIS A 30 -7.41 0.54 -17.83
N LEU A 31 -7.32 -0.63 -17.18
CA LEU A 31 -6.70 -0.76 -15.87
C LEU A 31 -5.22 -0.42 -15.93
N THR A 32 -4.72 0.38 -14.99
CA THR A 32 -3.28 0.53 -14.81
C THR A 32 -2.66 -0.77 -14.28
N SER A 33 -1.33 -0.89 -14.33
CA SER A 33 -0.64 -2.03 -13.71
C SER A 33 -0.93 -2.19 -12.21
N LYS A 34 -1.20 -1.08 -11.51
CA LYS A 34 -1.50 -1.08 -10.07
C LYS A 34 -2.93 -1.57 -9.85
N ASP A 35 -3.89 -1.02 -10.59
CA ASP A 35 -5.29 -1.43 -10.51
C ASP A 35 -5.47 -2.89 -10.90
N PHE A 36 -4.72 -3.37 -11.89
CA PHE A 36 -4.64 -4.79 -12.23
C PHE A 36 -4.26 -5.64 -11.01
N LEU A 37 -3.16 -5.35 -10.32
CA LEU A 37 -2.76 -6.13 -9.13
C LEU A 37 -3.78 -6.03 -7.98
N SER A 38 -4.48 -4.90 -7.85
CA SER A 38 -5.50 -4.70 -6.82
C SER A 38 -6.82 -5.41 -7.14
N THR A 39 -7.16 -5.61 -8.42
CA THR A 39 -8.43 -6.20 -8.88
C THR A 39 -8.47 -7.72 -8.72
N TYR A 40 -7.33 -8.40 -8.88
CA TYR A 40 -7.26 -9.85 -8.81
C TYR A 40 -6.98 -10.37 -7.39
N PRO A 41 -7.31 -11.65 -7.09
CA PRO A 41 -6.99 -12.28 -5.81
C PRO A 41 -5.52 -12.15 -5.44
N GLN A 42 -5.24 -12.19 -4.14
CA GLN A 42 -3.87 -12.16 -3.63
C GLN A 42 -3.03 -13.28 -4.24
N GLY A 43 -1.84 -12.93 -4.70
CA GLY A 43 -0.87 -13.85 -5.26
C GLY A 43 0.50 -13.23 -5.46
N GLY A 44 1.38 -13.99 -6.12
CA GLY A 44 2.74 -13.57 -6.41
C GLY A 44 2.82 -12.85 -7.75
N TYR A 45 3.59 -11.76 -7.83
CA TYR A 45 3.74 -11.02 -9.08
C TYR A 45 5.19 -10.71 -9.44
N THR A 46 5.43 -10.46 -10.72
CA THR A 46 6.72 -9.98 -11.22
C THR A 46 6.51 -8.96 -12.33
N GLY A 47 7.29 -7.89 -12.31
CA GLY A 47 7.33 -6.91 -13.39
C GLY A 47 8.51 -7.18 -14.31
N ALA A 48 8.30 -7.14 -15.61
CA ALA A 48 9.30 -7.28 -16.68
C ALA A 48 9.04 -6.23 -17.78
N ARG A 49 9.93 -6.18 -18.78
CA ARG A 49 9.76 -5.33 -19.98
C ARG A 49 10.30 -6.01 -21.21
N THR A 50 9.82 -5.60 -22.38
CA THR A 50 10.45 -5.96 -23.65
C THR A 50 11.65 -5.05 -23.93
N VAL A 51 12.56 -5.55 -24.78
CA VAL A 51 13.67 -4.79 -25.37
C VAL A 51 13.79 -5.17 -26.84
N GLY A 52 13.90 -4.16 -27.70
CA GLY A 52 13.89 -4.30 -29.14
C GLY A 52 12.61 -4.95 -29.67
N ARG A 53 11.50 -4.90 -28.90
CA ARG A 53 10.19 -5.54 -29.20
C ARG A 53 10.20 -7.04 -29.49
N THR A 54 11.36 -7.70 -29.36
CA THR A 54 11.57 -9.09 -29.77
C THR A 54 11.90 -10.00 -28.59
N ARG A 55 12.29 -9.42 -27.45
CA ARG A 55 12.77 -10.15 -26.28
C ARG A 55 12.18 -9.58 -25.01
N VAL A 56 11.98 -10.44 -24.00
CA VAL A 56 11.68 -10.04 -22.62
C VAL A 56 12.96 -10.12 -21.81
N VAL A 57 13.34 -9.00 -21.18
CA VAL A 57 14.57 -8.92 -20.39
C VAL A 57 14.50 -9.89 -19.22
N GLU A 58 15.54 -10.69 -19.01
CA GLU A 58 15.70 -11.55 -17.83
C GLU A 58 14.48 -12.47 -17.55
N LEU A 59 13.81 -12.97 -18.60
CA LEU A 59 12.57 -13.74 -18.46
C LEU A 59 12.73 -14.93 -17.49
N LYS A 60 13.83 -15.70 -17.60
CA LYS A 60 14.10 -16.83 -16.70
C LYS A 60 14.11 -16.39 -15.23
N ARG A 61 14.84 -15.32 -14.91
CA ARG A 61 14.90 -14.76 -13.55
C ARG A 61 13.54 -14.30 -13.05
N HIS A 62 12.70 -13.73 -13.93
CA HIS A 62 11.34 -13.36 -13.59
C HIS A 62 10.47 -14.59 -13.29
N THR A 63 10.61 -15.68 -14.06
CA THR A 63 9.92 -16.96 -13.84
C THR A 63 10.34 -17.60 -12.52
N THR A 64 11.65 -17.76 -12.26
CA THR A 64 12.18 -18.30 -11.00
C THR A 64 11.66 -17.51 -9.80
N ARG A 65 11.71 -16.18 -9.87
CA ARG A 65 11.20 -15.31 -8.80
C ARG A 65 9.71 -15.48 -8.57
N LEU A 66 8.92 -15.60 -9.63
CA LEU A 66 7.48 -15.80 -9.53
C LEU A 66 7.15 -17.15 -8.88
N ALA A 67 7.74 -18.24 -9.37
CA ALA A 67 7.59 -19.58 -8.79
C ALA A 67 7.95 -19.60 -7.29
N SER A 68 9.12 -19.06 -6.93
CA SER A 68 9.56 -18.96 -5.54
C SER A 68 8.61 -18.11 -4.67
N THR A 69 8.11 -16.98 -5.21
CA THR A 69 7.12 -16.16 -4.52
C THR A 69 5.84 -16.95 -4.25
N LEU A 70 5.33 -17.67 -5.26
CA LEU A 70 4.11 -18.47 -5.14
C LEU A 70 4.25 -19.64 -4.16
N GLY A 71 5.45 -20.22 -4.03
CA GLY A 71 5.74 -21.25 -3.04
C GLY A 71 5.86 -20.72 -1.61
N SER A 72 6.08 -19.41 -1.44
CA SER A 72 6.29 -18.78 -0.14
C SER A 72 5.07 -18.03 0.39
N LEU A 73 4.00 -17.93 -0.40
CA LEU A 73 2.77 -17.25 0.01
C LEU A 73 1.89 -18.20 0.83
N PRO A 74 1.27 -17.71 1.92
CA PRO A 74 0.26 -18.48 2.62
C PRO A 74 -0.93 -18.67 1.68
N LEU A 75 -1.29 -19.92 1.39
CA LEU A 75 -2.49 -20.22 0.64
C LEU A 75 -3.68 -20.22 1.61
N PRO A 76 -4.80 -19.58 1.26
CA PRO A 76 -5.94 -19.46 2.17
C PRO A 76 -6.67 -20.79 2.46
N TYR A 77 -6.35 -21.89 1.77
CA TYR A 77 -7.03 -23.19 1.91
C TYR A 77 -6.06 -24.36 1.74
N GLU A 78 -5.69 -25.07 2.81
CA GLU A 78 -4.59 -26.04 2.78
C GLU A 78 -4.83 -27.24 1.82
N ASP A 79 -6.05 -27.78 1.74
CA ASP A 79 -6.26 -29.07 1.06
C ASP A 79 -6.40 -28.97 -0.48
N VAL A 80 -7.27 -28.09 -1.00
CA VAL A 80 -7.58 -28.06 -2.44
C VAL A 80 -6.70 -27.08 -3.21
N SER A 81 -6.23 -26.02 -2.55
CA SER A 81 -5.45 -24.98 -3.24
C SER A 81 -3.99 -25.36 -3.41
N GLY A 82 -3.44 -26.16 -2.49
CA GLY A 82 -2.04 -26.59 -2.52
C GLY A 82 -1.70 -27.35 -3.80
N GLU A 83 -2.43 -28.43 -4.11
CA GLU A 83 -2.16 -29.23 -5.30
C GLU A 83 -2.38 -28.44 -6.60
N ALA A 84 -3.45 -27.63 -6.65
CA ALA A 84 -3.76 -26.85 -7.83
C ALA A 84 -2.69 -25.77 -8.13
N MET A 85 -2.08 -25.20 -7.08
CA MET A 85 -1.01 -24.20 -7.20
C MET A 85 0.37 -24.78 -7.47
N LYS A 86 0.63 -26.08 -7.16
CA LYS A 86 1.94 -26.73 -7.40
C LYS A 86 2.45 -26.54 -8.83
N ALA A 87 1.55 -26.54 -9.82
CA ALA A 87 1.91 -26.31 -11.22
C ALA A 87 2.53 -24.93 -11.48
N LEU A 88 2.13 -23.90 -10.72
CA LEU A 88 2.68 -22.54 -10.82
C LEU A 88 3.88 -22.32 -9.89
N GLN A 89 4.07 -23.18 -8.88
CA GLN A 89 5.20 -23.14 -7.95
C GLN A 89 6.45 -23.84 -8.51
N ASP A 90 6.26 -24.78 -9.44
CA ASP A 90 7.36 -25.40 -10.19
C ASP A 90 7.81 -24.50 -11.36
N GLU A 91 9.11 -24.16 -11.41
CA GLU A 91 9.64 -23.24 -12.42
C GLU A 91 9.45 -23.78 -13.85
N SER A 92 9.67 -25.07 -14.07
CA SER A 92 9.60 -25.68 -15.39
C SER A 92 8.17 -25.67 -15.94
N ARG A 93 7.21 -26.07 -15.11
CA ARG A 93 5.78 -26.07 -15.43
C ARG A 93 5.25 -24.64 -15.58
N LEU A 94 5.65 -23.72 -14.71
CA LEU A 94 5.30 -22.30 -14.84
C LEU A 94 5.83 -21.72 -16.15
N SER A 95 7.08 -22.02 -16.53
CA SER A 95 7.69 -21.58 -17.78
C SER A 95 6.91 -22.08 -19.00
N ALA A 96 6.51 -23.36 -18.98
CA ALA A 96 5.71 -23.98 -20.05
C ALA A 96 4.35 -23.29 -20.28
N LEU A 97 3.76 -22.69 -19.23
CA LEU A 97 2.52 -21.92 -19.30
C LEU A 97 2.76 -20.45 -19.64
N LEU A 98 3.80 -19.86 -19.03
CA LEU A 98 4.09 -18.43 -19.12
C LEU A 98 4.57 -18.02 -20.51
N VAL A 99 5.39 -18.84 -21.18
CA VAL A 99 5.93 -18.49 -22.50
C VAL A 99 4.81 -18.37 -23.57
N PRO A 100 3.89 -19.36 -23.71
CA PRO A 100 2.72 -19.21 -24.59
C PRO A 100 1.84 -18.01 -24.24
N LEU A 101 1.59 -17.79 -22.94
CA LEU A 101 0.84 -16.64 -22.43
C LEU A 101 1.45 -15.31 -22.92
N LEU A 102 2.74 -15.10 -22.66
CA LEU A 102 3.44 -13.89 -23.05
C LEU A 102 3.48 -13.73 -24.56
N ARG A 103 3.73 -14.80 -25.32
CA ARG A 103 3.79 -14.77 -26.79
C ARG A 103 2.45 -14.31 -27.37
N GLN A 104 1.34 -14.88 -26.92
CA GLN A 104 0.03 -14.51 -27.43
C GLN A 104 -0.41 -13.11 -26.98
N GLY A 105 -0.15 -12.75 -25.72
CA GLY A 105 -0.39 -11.41 -25.20
C GLY A 105 0.39 -10.34 -25.96
N LEU A 106 1.69 -10.53 -26.16
CA LEU A 106 2.57 -9.60 -26.88
C LEU A 106 2.22 -9.51 -28.37
N LYS A 107 1.85 -10.62 -29.02
CA LYS A 107 1.35 -10.59 -30.41
C LYS A 107 0.06 -9.77 -30.52
N THR A 108 -0.80 -9.84 -29.52
CA THR A 108 -2.02 -9.04 -29.46
C THR A 108 -1.68 -7.57 -29.21
N TRP A 109 -0.72 -7.28 -28.32
CA TRP A 109 -0.22 -5.93 -28.04
C TRP A 109 0.37 -5.25 -29.26
N GLU A 110 1.26 -5.91 -30.01
CA GLU A 110 1.90 -5.33 -31.20
C GLU A 110 0.86 -4.97 -32.28
N LYS A 111 -0.26 -5.70 -32.36
CA LYS A 111 -1.36 -5.34 -33.27
C LYS A 111 -2.11 -4.08 -32.83
N LEU A 112 -2.19 -3.81 -31.52
CA LEU A 112 -2.90 -2.65 -30.98
C LEU A 112 -2.02 -1.40 -30.93
N VAL A 113 -0.75 -1.57 -30.56
CA VAL A 113 0.21 -0.48 -30.36
C VAL A 113 1.52 -0.84 -31.06
N PRO A 114 1.53 -0.87 -32.40
CA PRO A 114 2.69 -1.30 -33.18
C PRO A 114 3.91 -0.42 -32.90
N GLY A 115 5.09 -1.02 -32.87
CA GLY A 115 6.34 -0.28 -32.68
C GLY A 115 6.63 0.17 -31.25
N SER A 116 5.82 -0.20 -30.26
CA SER A 116 6.01 0.21 -28.86
C SER A 116 6.65 -0.89 -28.01
N GLU A 117 7.56 -0.52 -27.11
CA GLU A 117 8.01 -1.42 -26.04
C GLU A 117 6.89 -1.63 -25.02
N ALA A 118 6.83 -2.83 -24.45
CA ALA A 118 5.83 -3.22 -23.48
C ALA A 118 6.41 -3.32 -22.07
N LYS A 119 5.65 -2.81 -21.09
CA LYS A 119 5.76 -3.18 -19.68
C LYS A 119 4.86 -4.38 -19.43
N LEU A 120 5.40 -5.37 -18.72
CA LEU A 120 4.71 -6.61 -18.38
C LEU A 120 4.55 -6.71 -16.88
N MET A 121 3.34 -7.02 -16.42
CA MET A 121 3.03 -7.30 -15.02
C MET A 121 2.37 -8.67 -14.93
N ILE A 122 3.16 -9.66 -14.55
CA ILE A 122 2.76 -11.07 -14.51
C ILE A 122 2.31 -11.39 -13.09
N LEU A 123 1.15 -12.03 -12.96
CA LEU A 123 0.51 -12.40 -11.70
C LEU A 123 0.15 -13.90 -11.73
N GLY A 124 0.58 -14.63 -10.72
CA GLY A 124 0.03 -15.95 -10.38
C GLY A 124 -0.77 -15.84 -9.09
N CYS A 125 -1.97 -16.39 -9.04
CA CYS A 125 -2.79 -16.40 -7.82
C CYS A 125 -3.74 -17.59 -7.78
N TYR A 126 -4.39 -17.79 -6.64
CA TYR A 126 -5.49 -18.74 -6.49
C TYR A 126 -6.81 -18.00 -6.35
N ASP A 127 -7.78 -18.32 -7.21
CA ASP A 127 -9.12 -17.75 -7.15
C ASP A 127 -10.01 -18.68 -6.32
N ALA A 128 -10.24 -18.30 -5.07
CA ALA A 128 -11.00 -19.08 -4.10
C ALA A 128 -12.45 -19.31 -4.54
N GLN A 129 -13.06 -18.33 -5.22
CA GLN A 129 -14.45 -18.44 -5.69
C GLN A 129 -14.55 -19.46 -6.83
N LYS A 130 -13.59 -19.41 -7.77
CA LYS A 130 -13.54 -20.35 -8.90
C LYS A 130 -12.84 -21.67 -8.58
N LYS A 131 -12.28 -21.79 -7.38
CA LYS A 131 -11.44 -22.90 -6.88
C LYS A 131 -10.36 -23.30 -7.87
N CYS A 132 -9.69 -22.33 -8.50
CA CYS A 132 -8.70 -22.60 -9.53
C CYS A 132 -7.48 -21.66 -9.47
N PRO A 133 -6.29 -22.16 -9.86
CA PRO A 133 -5.13 -21.31 -10.06
C PRO A 133 -5.35 -20.42 -11.28
N ARG A 134 -4.76 -19.23 -11.26
CA ARG A 134 -4.80 -18.28 -12.37
C ARG A 134 -3.40 -17.76 -12.66
N LEU A 135 -3.08 -17.68 -13.93
CA LEU A 135 -1.84 -17.08 -14.43
C LEU A 135 -2.21 -16.01 -15.46
N LEU A 136 -1.88 -14.77 -15.14
CA LEU A 136 -2.25 -13.60 -15.94
C LEU A 136 -1.05 -12.72 -16.20
N THR A 137 -1.11 -11.94 -17.27
CA THR A 137 -0.18 -10.85 -17.54
C THR A 137 -0.94 -9.62 -17.99
N HIS A 138 -0.64 -8.47 -17.38
CA HIS A 138 -1.04 -7.16 -17.85
C HIS A 138 0.09 -6.57 -18.70
N ILE A 139 -0.27 -6.10 -19.90
CA ILE A 139 0.64 -5.57 -20.91
C ILE A 139 0.20 -4.16 -21.23
N SER A 140 1.10 -3.20 -21.00
CA SER A 140 0.89 -1.79 -21.33
C SER A 140 2.11 -1.21 -22.01
N ALA A 141 1.98 0.01 -22.55
CA ALA A 141 3.13 0.74 -23.07
C ALA A 141 4.18 0.89 -21.96
N LEU A 142 5.44 0.67 -22.31
CA LEU A 142 6.56 1.01 -21.45
C LEU A 142 6.64 2.53 -21.39
N SER A 143 6.24 3.10 -20.25
CA SER A 143 6.38 4.53 -20.02
C SER A 143 7.83 4.93 -20.26
N ILE A 144 8.04 5.88 -21.16
CA ILE A 144 9.30 6.63 -21.21
C ILE A 144 9.50 7.12 -19.78
N ARG A 145 10.63 6.77 -19.15
CA ARG A 145 10.96 7.38 -17.86
C ARG A 145 10.78 8.88 -18.08
N PRO A 146 10.01 9.59 -17.24
CA PRO A 146 9.98 11.04 -17.33
C PRO A 146 11.44 11.45 -17.46
N SER A 147 11.81 12.01 -18.61
CA SER A 147 13.13 12.61 -18.80
C SER A 147 13.29 13.44 -17.54
N SER A 148 14.29 13.07 -16.72
CA SER A 148 14.60 13.66 -15.43
C SER A 148 14.00 15.04 -15.33
N LYS A 149 13.14 15.28 -14.31
CA LYS A 149 12.59 16.60 -13.97
C LYS A 149 13.54 17.72 -14.45
N PRO A 150 13.02 18.79 -15.08
CA PRO A 150 13.82 19.78 -15.82
C PRO A 150 15.20 20.01 -15.18
N ASP A 151 16.25 19.75 -15.96
CA ASP A 151 17.67 19.96 -15.64
C ASP A 151 18.13 19.52 -14.23
N GLY A 152 18.23 18.21 -14.03
CA GLY A 152 19.02 17.65 -12.92
C GLY A 152 18.35 17.68 -11.55
N GLN A 153 17.05 17.99 -11.49
CA GLN A 153 16.29 17.80 -10.26
C GLN A 153 16.30 16.31 -9.86
N GLY A 154 16.83 16.03 -8.68
CA GLY A 154 16.89 14.70 -8.09
C GLY A 154 15.50 14.11 -7.81
N VAL A 155 15.49 12.83 -7.46
CA VAL A 155 14.27 12.14 -7.01
C VAL A 155 14.02 12.55 -5.57
N GLN A 156 12.84 13.10 -5.29
CA GLN A 156 12.41 13.41 -3.93
C GLN A 156 11.79 12.16 -3.31
N VAL A 157 12.31 11.78 -2.14
CA VAL A 157 11.86 10.56 -1.46
C VAL A 157 11.37 10.89 -0.06
N GLU A 158 10.26 10.28 0.33
CA GLU A 158 9.72 10.35 1.68
C GLU A 158 10.02 9.04 2.41
N MET A 159 10.48 9.12 3.66
CA MET A 159 10.57 7.94 4.51
C MET A 159 9.28 7.79 5.31
N GLY A 160 8.58 6.67 5.16
CA GLY A 160 7.28 6.49 5.80
C GLY A 160 6.73 5.07 5.74
N GLY A 161 5.65 4.83 6.47
CA GLY A 161 4.97 3.54 6.54
C GLY A 161 5.62 2.52 7.46
N ARG A 162 5.03 1.31 7.50
CA ARG A 162 5.57 0.17 8.25
C ARG A 162 6.39 -0.72 7.32
N PRO A 163 7.40 -1.44 7.84
CA PRO A 163 8.06 -2.50 7.08
C PRO A 163 7.04 -3.51 6.56
N ARG A 164 7.27 -4.05 5.37
CA ARG A 164 6.42 -5.10 4.80
C ARG A 164 6.39 -6.33 5.71
N SER A 165 5.24 -7.00 5.78
CA SER A 165 5.08 -8.27 6.51
C SER A 165 5.99 -9.37 5.94
N ASN A 166 6.12 -9.45 4.62
CA ASN A 166 6.99 -10.39 3.91
C ASN A 166 7.81 -9.65 2.82
N PRO A 167 8.94 -9.02 3.16
CA PRO A 167 9.73 -8.23 2.21
C PRO A 167 10.42 -9.07 1.13
N LYS A 168 10.63 -10.38 1.38
CA LYS A 168 11.31 -11.29 0.45
C LYS A 168 10.43 -11.67 -0.76
N CYS A 169 9.12 -11.66 -0.58
CA CYS A 169 8.15 -12.05 -1.61
C CYS A 169 7.61 -10.84 -2.37
N LYS A 170 7.29 -11.00 -3.66
CA LYS A 170 6.51 -9.99 -4.40
C LYS A 170 5.02 -10.32 -4.31
N ASP A 171 4.46 -10.09 -3.15
CA ASP A 171 3.03 -10.28 -2.89
C ASP A 171 2.21 -9.11 -3.47
N SER A 172 1.21 -9.41 -4.28
CA SER A 172 0.24 -8.45 -4.82
C SER A 172 -0.51 -7.66 -3.74
N GLN A 173 -0.61 -8.18 -2.50
CA GLN A 173 -1.14 -7.42 -1.35
C GLN A 173 -0.39 -6.12 -1.15
N TRP A 174 0.91 -6.09 -1.48
CA TRP A 174 1.70 -4.87 -1.43
C TRP A 174 1.15 -3.74 -2.31
N ALA A 175 0.52 -4.04 -3.45
CA ALA A 175 -0.09 -3.01 -4.29
C ALA A 175 -1.26 -2.31 -3.57
N ARG A 176 -2.02 -3.05 -2.76
CA ARG A 176 -3.13 -2.52 -1.93
C ARG A 176 -2.59 -1.73 -0.75
N ASP A 177 -1.63 -2.29 -0.02
CA ASP A 177 -1.04 -1.63 1.15
C ASP A 177 -0.31 -0.34 0.76
N ARG A 178 0.41 -0.36 -0.37
CA ARG A 178 1.14 0.79 -0.90
C ARG A 178 0.22 1.92 -1.35
N ARG A 179 -0.99 1.63 -1.83
CA ARG A 179 -1.96 2.65 -2.24
C ARG A 179 -2.26 3.61 -1.08
N VAL A 180 -2.46 3.08 0.12
CA VAL A 180 -2.72 3.90 1.33
C VAL A 180 -1.56 4.85 1.61
N LEU A 181 -0.32 4.41 1.37
CA LEU A 181 0.86 5.27 1.54
C LEU A 181 0.93 6.34 0.45
N GLU A 182 0.71 5.95 -0.80
CA GLU A 182 0.72 6.86 -1.97
C GLU A 182 -0.37 7.93 -1.86
N ASP A 183 -1.55 7.59 -1.35
CA ASP A 183 -2.66 8.54 -1.13
C ASP A 183 -2.32 9.61 -0.07
N THR A 184 -1.34 9.34 0.80
CA THR A 184 -0.85 10.28 1.83
C THR A 184 0.49 10.92 1.50
N MET A 185 1.10 10.49 0.40
CA MET A 185 2.42 10.96 -0.06
C MET A 185 2.37 12.45 -0.35
N ASP A 186 3.44 13.15 0.01
CA ASP A 186 3.60 14.53 -0.44
C ASP A 186 3.51 14.60 -1.99
N PRO A 187 2.69 15.49 -2.59
CA PRO A 187 2.59 15.61 -4.04
C PRO A 187 3.92 15.92 -4.74
N GLU A 188 4.92 16.46 -4.02
CA GLU A 188 6.26 16.72 -4.54
C GLU A 188 7.19 15.49 -4.47
N SER A 189 6.83 14.49 -3.67
CA SER A 189 7.60 13.25 -3.52
C SER A 189 7.34 12.30 -4.68
N ASP A 190 8.40 11.67 -5.16
CA ASP A 190 8.35 10.72 -6.28
C ASP A 190 8.24 9.26 -5.80
N GLU A 191 8.70 8.97 -4.57
CA GLU A 191 8.74 7.62 -4.01
C GLU A 191 8.70 7.61 -2.48
N ILE A 192 8.19 6.53 -1.90
CA ILE A 192 8.19 6.28 -0.45
C ILE A 192 9.17 5.15 -0.14
N ILE A 193 10.12 5.43 0.75
CA ILE A 193 11.06 4.46 1.29
C ILE A 193 10.53 3.95 2.63
N LEU A 194 10.32 2.63 2.71
CA LEU A 194 9.94 1.99 3.96
C LEU A 194 11.15 1.86 4.89
N PRO A 195 11.01 2.10 6.20
CA PRO A 195 12.06 1.83 7.15
C PRO A 195 12.30 0.32 7.29
N ILE A 196 13.54 -0.07 7.61
CA ILE A 196 13.88 -1.43 8.04
C ILE A 196 13.44 -1.59 9.50
N ARG A 197 12.96 -2.78 9.89
CA ARG A 197 12.66 -3.08 11.30
C ARG A 197 13.87 -2.77 12.18
N GLY A 198 13.66 -2.03 13.26
CA GLY A 198 14.72 -1.61 14.19
C GLY A 198 15.45 -0.32 13.81
N CYS A 199 15.25 0.24 12.61
CA CYS A 199 15.80 1.56 12.27
C CYS A 199 14.92 2.73 12.75
N VAL A 200 13.68 2.43 13.14
CA VAL A 200 12.71 3.42 13.66
C VAL A 200 11.90 2.75 14.77
N GLU A 201 12.56 2.38 15.87
CA GLU A 201 11.85 2.18 17.14
C GLU A 201 11.63 3.54 17.80
N ARG A 202 10.37 3.78 18.18
CA ARG A 202 9.86 4.97 18.87
C ARG A 202 10.63 5.13 20.20
N ASP A 203 11.12 6.30 20.58
CA ASP A 203 10.30 7.34 21.25
C ASP A 203 10.84 8.78 21.16
N GLU A 204 11.95 9.05 20.44
CA GLU A 204 12.57 10.39 20.44
C GLU A 204 12.08 11.37 19.34
N ILE A 205 11.14 10.96 18.48
CA ILE A 205 10.52 11.88 17.49
C ILE A 205 9.31 12.58 18.13
N THR A 206 9.52 13.26 19.27
CA THR A 206 8.47 14.05 19.97
C THR A 206 8.80 15.53 20.10
N LYS A 207 9.87 16.03 19.47
CA LYS A 207 10.10 17.48 19.37
C LYS A 207 10.13 17.92 17.91
N PRO A 208 9.10 18.63 17.42
CA PRO A 208 9.28 19.45 16.24
C PRO A 208 10.23 20.58 16.63
N THR A 209 11.51 20.48 16.30
CA THR A 209 12.32 21.68 16.12
C THR A 209 11.66 22.48 14.99
N LYS A 210 11.44 23.78 15.23
CA LYS A 210 10.77 24.72 14.31
C LYS A 210 11.51 24.95 12.97
N GLU A 211 12.49 24.11 12.65
CA GLU A 211 13.17 24.06 11.38
C GLU A 211 13.13 22.61 10.91
N SER A 212 12.28 22.33 9.92
CA SER A 212 12.50 21.18 9.04
C SER A 212 13.78 21.49 8.25
N SER A 213 14.94 21.23 8.83
CA SER A 213 16.21 21.35 8.13
C SER A 213 16.22 20.28 7.03
N LEU A 214 16.01 20.75 5.80
CA LEU A 214 16.43 20.02 4.60
C LEU A 214 17.88 19.61 4.82
N ILE A 215 18.13 18.30 4.96
CA ILE A 215 19.49 17.77 4.89
C ILE A 215 19.97 18.06 3.47
N LYS A 216 20.81 19.09 3.31
CA LYS A 216 21.30 19.50 2.00
C LYS A 216 22.17 18.38 1.42
N PRO A 217 21.90 17.95 0.18
CA PRO A 217 22.62 16.84 -0.43
C PRO A 217 23.95 17.34 -1.00
N GLU A 218 25.06 17.16 -0.29
CA GLU A 218 26.34 17.53 -0.91
C GLU A 218 26.82 16.51 -1.95
N LYS A 219 26.35 15.24 -1.95
CA LYS A 219 26.86 14.22 -2.90
C LYS A 219 25.88 13.13 -3.38
N SER A 220 24.67 13.01 -2.85
CA SER A 220 23.83 11.81 -3.08
C SER A 220 22.74 11.94 -4.15
N GLY A 221 22.42 13.16 -4.62
CA GLY A 221 21.32 13.38 -5.57
C GLY A 221 19.91 13.10 -5.00
N PHE A 222 19.79 12.83 -3.70
CA PHE A 222 18.52 12.59 -3.00
C PHE A 222 18.22 13.73 -2.01
N VAL A 223 16.98 14.21 -2.02
CA VAL A 223 16.46 15.13 -0.99
C VAL A 223 15.57 14.33 -0.05
N TRP A 224 15.93 14.32 1.23
CA TRP A 224 15.22 13.56 2.26
C TRP A 224 14.19 14.43 2.97
N LYS A 225 12.93 14.00 2.99
CA LYS A 225 11.86 14.59 3.80
C LYS A 225 11.38 13.58 4.84
N TYR A 226 11.50 13.94 6.11
CA TYR A 226 11.00 13.14 7.23
C TYR A 226 9.63 13.67 7.68
N ARG A 227 8.63 12.79 7.74
CA ARG A 227 7.29 13.12 8.21
C ARG A 227 6.97 12.34 9.47
N GLY A 228 7.17 12.96 10.62
CA GLY A 228 6.72 12.43 11.91
C GLY A 228 5.25 12.74 12.15
N THR A 229 4.44 11.73 12.46
CA THR A 229 3.07 11.94 12.94
C THR A 229 3.13 12.55 14.35
N VAL A 230 2.74 13.81 14.49
CA VAL A 230 2.55 14.44 15.80
C VAL A 230 1.23 13.93 16.37
N VAL A 231 1.28 12.90 17.21
CA VAL A 231 0.20 12.69 18.18
C VAL A 231 0.41 13.77 19.23
N SER A 232 -0.41 14.83 19.18
CA SER A 232 -0.38 15.89 20.17
C SER A 232 -0.63 15.26 21.55
N PHE A 233 0.42 15.18 22.36
CA PHE A 233 0.41 14.63 23.72
C PHE A 233 -0.74 15.23 24.57
N GLY A 234 -1.13 16.47 24.28
CA GLY A 234 -2.28 17.13 24.87
C GLY A 234 -3.61 16.39 24.68
N VAL A 235 -3.88 15.77 23.53
CA VAL A 235 -5.14 15.07 23.26
C VAL A 235 -5.23 13.75 24.04
N LEU A 236 -4.13 13.00 24.12
CA LEU A 236 -4.09 11.73 24.86
C LEU A 236 -4.19 11.98 26.38
N VAL A 237 -3.48 12.99 26.90
CA VAL A 237 -3.53 13.37 28.32
C VAL A 237 -4.92 13.90 28.69
N THR A 238 -5.55 14.68 27.80
CA THR A 238 -6.91 15.20 28.02
C THR A 238 -7.94 14.09 27.96
N ALA A 239 -7.79 13.12 27.04
CA ALA A 239 -8.69 11.96 26.95
C ALA A 239 -8.57 11.03 28.18
N VAL A 240 -7.35 10.75 28.66
CA VAL A 240 -7.11 9.94 29.87
C VAL A 240 -7.60 10.67 31.12
N GLY A 241 -7.38 11.99 31.20
CA GLY A 241 -7.89 12.82 32.29
C GLY A 241 -9.42 12.88 32.33
N LEU A 242 -10.07 13.04 31.17
CA LEU A 242 -11.53 13.01 31.04
C LEU A 242 -12.11 11.63 31.36
N TYR A 243 -11.47 10.55 30.90
CA TYR A 243 -11.90 9.17 31.18
C TYR A 243 -11.89 8.87 32.69
N HIS A 244 -10.83 9.26 33.40
CA HIS A 244 -10.77 9.11 34.86
C HIS A 244 -11.80 10.00 35.58
N MET A 245 -12.07 11.21 35.08
CA MET A 245 -13.13 12.07 35.63
C MET A 245 -14.51 11.42 35.51
N PHE A 246 -14.81 10.81 34.37
CA PHE A 246 -16.10 10.17 34.12
C PHE A 246 -16.28 8.86 34.90
N GLN A 247 -15.22 8.07 35.09
CA GLN A 247 -15.28 6.80 35.83
C GLN A 247 -15.32 6.99 37.35
N TYR A 248 -14.54 7.94 37.90
CA TYR A 248 -14.29 8.00 39.35
C TYR A 248 -14.85 9.24 40.04
N GLY A 249 -15.63 10.07 39.34
CA GLY A 249 -16.29 11.26 39.88
C GLY A 249 -15.33 12.33 40.44
N SER A 250 -14.02 12.12 40.32
CA SER A 250 -12.98 12.99 40.87
C SER A 250 -11.69 12.83 40.08
N VAL A 251 -10.93 13.93 40.00
CA VAL A 251 -9.61 13.93 39.36
C VAL A 251 -8.59 13.46 40.39
N SER A 252 -7.85 12.40 40.06
CA SER A 252 -6.77 11.91 40.92
C SER A 252 -5.73 13.02 41.16
N PRO A 253 -4.96 12.98 42.27
CA PRO A 253 -3.90 13.97 42.54
C PRO A 253 -2.91 14.11 41.38
N LEU A 254 -2.59 12.98 40.71
CA LEU A 254 -1.74 12.95 39.52
C LEU A 254 -2.38 13.70 38.34
N GLY A 255 -3.68 13.49 38.09
CA GLY A 255 -4.43 14.22 37.06
C GLY A 255 -4.47 15.73 37.32
N ARG A 256 -4.62 16.15 38.59
CA ARG A 256 -4.59 17.59 38.95
C ARG A 256 -3.21 18.21 38.77
N SER A 257 -2.16 17.46 39.06
CA SER A 257 -0.78 17.89 38.83
C SER A 257 -0.52 18.08 37.33
N MET A 258 -0.91 17.11 36.50
CA MET A 258 -0.77 17.22 35.03
C MET A 258 -1.59 18.38 34.45
N LEU A 259 -2.84 18.57 34.87
CA LEU A 259 -3.67 19.67 34.38
C LEU A 259 -3.13 21.05 34.80
N ARG A 260 -2.48 21.15 35.98
CA ARG A 260 -1.76 22.37 36.40
C ARG A 260 -0.53 22.64 35.53
N THR A 261 0.29 21.62 35.26
CA THR A 261 1.46 21.75 34.37
C THR A 261 1.07 22.20 32.96
N LEU A 262 -0.13 21.83 32.50
CA LEU A 262 -0.67 22.22 31.21
C LEU A 262 -1.39 23.59 31.22
N GLY A 263 -1.48 24.29 32.35
CA GLY A 263 -2.17 25.58 32.48
C GLY A 263 -3.70 25.49 32.36
N LEU A 264 -4.27 24.28 32.49
CA LEU A 264 -5.70 24.02 32.35
C LEU A 264 -6.44 23.98 33.70
N TRP A 265 -5.73 24.17 34.81
CA TRP A 265 -6.29 24.17 36.17
C TRP A 265 -5.75 25.36 36.97
N ASN A 266 -6.64 26.30 37.33
CA ASN A 266 -6.33 27.39 38.27
C ASN A 266 -6.95 27.10 39.65
N ASN A 267 -6.20 27.39 40.72
CA ASN A 267 -6.54 27.12 42.11
C ASN A 267 -7.72 28.00 42.61
N GLY A 268 -8.94 27.68 42.21
CA GLY A 268 -10.18 28.23 42.79
C GLY A 268 -11.00 27.16 43.51
N PRO A 269 -11.75 27.48 44.58
CA PRO A 269 -12.64 26.54 45.25
C PRO A 269 -13.78 26.10 44.31
N LEU A 270 -14.18 24.83 44.45
CA LEU A 270 -15.33 24.26 43.74
C LEU A 270 -16.64 24.93 44.22
N TRP A 271 -17.25 25.69 43.31
CA TRP A 271 -18.68 25.90 43.08
C TRP A 271 -19.67 25.54 44.22
N THR A 272 -20.35 26.55 44.75
CA THR A 272 -21.75 26.45 45.23
C THR A 272 -22.67 26.77 44.05
N GLY A 273 -23.84 26.13 44.02
CA GLY A 273 -24.70 25.99 42.85
C GLY A 273 -24.99 27.27 42.05
N SER A 274 -24.82 27.15 40.72
CA SER A 274 -25.46 27.85 39.58
C SER A 274 -24.45 28.46 38.58
N GLY A 275 -24.57 28.03 37.32
CA GLY A 275 -23.83 28.50 36.14
C GLY A 275 -22.31 28.25 36.04
N TRP A 276 -21.89 27.52 35.00
CA TRP A 276 -20.59 27.79 34.35
C TRP A 276 -20.83 28.82 33.24
N VAL A 277 -20.20 29.99 33.31
CA VAL A 277 -19.94 30.83 32.14
C VAL A 277 -18.44 31.01 32.03
N SER A 278 -17.80 30.16 31.23
CA SER A 278 -16.50 30.49 30.63
C SER A 278 -16.56 30.22 29.13
N ARG A 279 -16.01 31.17 28.38
CA ARG A 279 -15.98 31.23 26.91
C ARG A 279 -15.15 30.05 26.37
N GLY A 280 -15.80 28.91 26.16
CA GLY A 280 -15.21 27.70 25.59
C GLY A 280 -16.10 26.45 25.65
N GLY A 281 -17.08 26.43 26.57
CA GLY A 281 -17.92 25.25 26.80
C GLY A 281 -19.06 25.01 25.79
N SER A 282 -19.46 26.01 25.00
CA SER A 282 -20.65 25.90 24.13
C SER A 282 -20.49 24.87 23.01
N ALA A 283 -19.33 24.81 22.35
CA ALA A 283 -19.08 23.87 21.26
C ALA A 283 -18.96 22.40 21.75
N PHE A 284 -18.41 22.20 22.95
CA PHE A 284 -18.20 20.87 23.52
C PHE A 284 -19.50 20.24 24.06
N VAL A 285 -20.37 21.06 24.67
CA VAL A 285 -21.70 20.62 25.12
C VAL A 285 -22.60 20.25 23.93
N GLN A 286 -22.47 20.93 22.79
CA GLN A 286 -23.17 20.54 21.56
C GLN A 286 -22.64 19.24 20.94
N TRP A 287 -21.34 18.95 21.09
CA TRP A 287 -20.75 17.69 20.62
C TRP A 287 -21.25 16.47 21.41
N ILE A 288 -21.33 16.57 22.74
CA ILE A 288 -21.85 15.48 23.60
C ILE A 288 -23.33 15.18 23.33
N LYS A 289 -24.15 16.20 23.04
CA LYS A 289 -25.58 16.00 22.73
C LYS A 289 -25.82 15.25 21.42
N ARG A 290 -24.85 15.22 20.49
CA ARG A 290 -24.96 14.49 19.21
C ARG A 290 -24.69 12.99 19.30
N TYR A 291 -24.09 12.51 20.38
CA TYR A 291 -23.60 11.12 20.48
C TYR A 291 -24.21 10.31 21.64
N ARG A 292 -25.36 10.72 22.19
CA ARG A 292 -26.13 9.87 23.11
C ARG A 292 -26.93 8.85 22.29
N PRO A 293 -26.70 7.53 22.43
CA PRO A 293 -27.64 6.53 21.91
C PRO A 293 -28.93 6.58 22.74
N SER A 294 -30.09 6.54 22.09
CA SER A 294 -31.36 6.34 22.78
C SER A 294 -31.37 4.97 23.46
N PRO A 295 -31.88 4.85 24.71
CA PRO A 295 -32.09 3.56 25.32
C PRO A 295 -33.17 2.80 24.53
N SER A 296 -32.85 1.57 24.12
CA SER A 296 -33.78 0.64 23.49
C SER A 296 -34.81 0.18 24.53
N SER A 297 -36.09 0.41 24.25
CA SER A 297 -37.23 -0.36 24.78
C SER A 297 -37.35 -1.69 24.07
#